data_AF-A0A1H4YBD8-F1
#
_entry.id   AF-A0A1H4YBD8-F1
#
_cell.length_a   1.000
_cell.length_b   1.000
_cell.length_c   1.000
_cell.angle_alpha   90.00
_cell.angle_beta   90.00
_cell.angle_gamma   90.00
#
_symmetry.space_group_name_H-M   'P 1'
#
loop_
_entity.id
_entity.type
_entity.pdbx_description
1 polymer ?
#
loop_
_entity_poly.entity_id
_entity_poly.type
_entity_poly.pdbx_seq_one_letter_code
_entity_poly.pdbx_strand_id
1 'polypeptide(L)' 'MTVEKFNEDLLKARMELKTAMTDVMDLVNSKKTFGGEWKAAVERERKAHETMRCLLDSPLASRIDLQLKK' A
#
# COMPACT_ATOMS: atom_id res chain seq x y z
N MET A 1 15.18 12.73 -1.63
CA MET A 1 14.63 11.79 -0.63
C MET A 1 15.78 11.04 0.02
N THR A 2 15.86 11.00 1.37
CA THR A 2 16.87 10.22 2.11
C THR A 2 16.40 8.77 2.30
N VAL A 3 17.32 7.86 2.67
CA VAL A 3 16.99 6.45 2.94
C VAL A 3 16.05 6.31 4.14
N GLU A 4 16.27 7.08 5.20
CA GLU A 4 15.40 7.15 6.37
C GLU A 4 13.98 7.56 5.97
N LYS A 5 13.85 8.63 5.17
CA LYS A 5 12.55 9.10 4.71
C LYS A 5 11.84 8.07 3.83
N PHE A 6 12.59 7.40 2.95
CA PHE A 6 12.05 6.31 2.15
C PHE A 6 11.55 5.14 3.00
N ASN A 7 12.27 4.76 4.07
CA ASN A 7 11.83 3.72 4.99
C ASN A 7 10.56 4.10 5.74
N GLU A 8 10.46 5.34 6.21
CA GLU A 8 9.23 5.86 6.83
C GLU A 8 8.05 5.81 5.85
N ASP A 9 8.26 6.29 4.63
CA ASP A 9 7.22 6.33 3.60
C ASP A 9 6.81 4.91 3.17
N LEU A 10 7.76 3.96 3.11
CA LEU A 10 7.51 2.55 2.83
C LEU A 10 6.74 1.85 3.97
N LEU A 11 7.07 2.13 5.23
CA LEU A 11 6.32 1.62 6.38
C LEU A 11 4.89 2.14 6.35
N LYS A 12 4.72 3.45 6.10
CA LYS A 12 3.41 4.10 6.02
C LYS A 12 2.57 3.51 4.88
N ALA A 13 3.13 3.40 3.68
CA ALA A 13 2.44 2.81 2.53
C ALA A 13 2.03 1.35 2.78
N ARG A 14 2.85 0.55 3.46
CA ARG A 14 2.48 -0.81 3.86
C ARG A 14 1.31 -0.85 4.83
N MET A 15 1.28 0.05 5.82
CA MET A 15 0.15 0.13 6.75
C MET A 15 -1.13 0.57 6.04
N GLU A 16 -1.05 1.60 5.20
CA GLU A 16 -2.20 2.07 4.41
C GLU A 16 -2.75 1.00 3.47
N LEU A 17 -1.87 0.25 2.80
CA LEU A 17 -2.27 -0.87 1.95
C LEU A 17 -2.96 -1.96 2.76
N LYS A 18 -2.41 -2.35 3.90
CA LYS A 18 -3.02 -3.35 4.78
C LYS A 18 -4.42 -2.93 5.22
N THR A 19 -4.57 -1.68 5.67
CA THR A 19 -5.87 -1.14 6.08
C THR A 19 -6.87 -1.14 4.92
N ALA A 20 -6.47 -0.69 3.73
CA ALA A 20 -7.35 -0.66 2.57
C ALA A 20 -7.80 -2.06 2.13
N MET A 21 -6.90 -3.05 2.18
CA MET A 21 -7.24 -4.46 1.93
C MET A 21 -8.21 -5.00 2.99
N THR A 22 -8.02 -4.67 4.27
CA THR A 22 -8.95 -5.05 5.34
C THR A 22 -10.34 -4.47 5.10
N ASP A 23 -10.46 -3.19 4.75
CA ASP A 23 -11.76 -2.57 4.45
C ASP A 23 -12.49 -3.29 3.31
N VAL A 24 -11.78 -3.64 2.24
CA VAL A 24 -12.35 -4.40 1.11
C VAL A 24 -12.78 -5.79 1.57
N MET A 25 -11.95 -6.47 2.36
CA MET A 25 -12.25 -7.81 2.86
C MET A 25 -13.46 -7.82 3.80
N ASP A 26 -13.61 -6.80 4.64
CA ASP A 26 -14.77 -6.63 5.52
C ASP A 26 -16.06 -6.41 4.73
N LEU A 27 -16.00 -5.65 3.63
CA LEU A 27 -17.13 -5.49 2.72
C LEU A 27 -17.49 -6.79 1.99
N VAL A 28 -16.49 -7.58 1.58
CA VAL A 28 -16.72 -8.92 1.00
C VAL A 28 -17.36 -9.85 2.02
N ASN A 29 -16.83 -9.90 3.24
CA ASN A 29 -17.34 -10.73 4.33
C ASN A 29 -18.78 -10.36 4.73
N SER A 30 -19.11 -9.07 4.69
CA SER A 30 -20.46 -8.56 4.94
C SER A 30 -21.39 -8.62 3.72
N LYS A 31 -20.93 -9.20 2.60
CA LYS A 31 -21.66 -9.28 1.32
C LYS A 31 -22.09 -7.92 0.74
N LYS A 32 -21.39 -6.84 1.12
CA LYS A 32 -21.59 -5.47 0.66
C LYS A 32 -20.65 -5.12 -0.50
N THR A 33 -20.64 -5.95 -1.53
CA THR A 33 -19.73 -5.81 -2.69
C THR A 33 -20.32 -4.97 -3.83
N PHE A 34 -21.17 -4.01 -3.50
CA PHE A 34 -21.86 -3.15 -4.46
C PHE A 34 -22.16 -1.77 -3.84
N GLY A 35 -22.44 -0.78 -4.70
CA GLY A 35 -22.75 0.58 -4.27
C GLY A 35 -21.52 1.47 -4.03
N GLY A 36 -21.77 2.66 -3.46
CA GLY A 36 -20.76 3.70 -3.28
C GLY A 36 -19.66 3.33 -2.29
N GLU A 37 -20.02 2.66 -1.19
CA GLU A 37 -19.06 2.21 -0.16
C GLU A 37 -18.05 1.22 -0.74
N TRP A 38 -18.52 0.23 -1.48
CA TRP A 38 -17.67 -0.73 -2.20
C TRP A 38 -16.72 -0.04 -3.18
N LYS A 39 -17.24 0.83 -4.05
CA LYS A 39 -16.40 1.58 -5.00
C LYS A 39 -15.33 2.42 -4.29
N ALA A 40 -15.69 3.07 -3.19
CA ALA A 40 -14.76 3.89 -2.43
C ALA A 40 -13.67 3.06 -1.74
N ALA A 41 -13.99 1.86 -1.25
CA ALA A 41 -13.01 0.94 -0.66
C ALA A 41 -12.04 0.40 -1.72
N VAL A 42 -12.55 -0.08 -2.86
CA VAL A 42 -11.72 -0.56 -3.98
C VAL A 42 -10.83 0.54 -4.55
N GLU A 43 -11.32 1.78 -4.67
CA GLU A 43 -10.49 2.90 -5.11
C GLU A 43 -9.38 3.26 -4.11
N ARG A 44 -9.64 3.11 -2.81
CA ARG A 44 -8.61 3.28 -1.76
C ARG A 44 -7.56 2.19 -1.83
N GLU A 45 -7.98 0.93 -2.00
CA GLU A 45 -7.07 -0.20 -2.19
C GLU A 45 -6.20 -0.02 -3.44
N ARG A 46 -6.81 0.36 -4.57
CA ARG A 46 -6.08 0.66 -5.82
C ARG A 46 -5.02 1.74 -5.64
N LYS A 47 -5.38 2.86 -5.00
CA LYS A 47 -4.43 3.95 -4.73
C LYS A 47 -3.29 3.51 -3.80
N ALA A 48 -3.59 2.71 -2.78
CA ALA A 48 -2.56 2.20 -1.87
C ALA A 48 -1.59 1.26 -2.60
N HIS A 49 -2.08 0.42 -3.52
CA HIS A 49 -1.24 -0.39 -4.39
C HIS A 49 -0.38 0.47 -5.34
N GLU A 50 -0.94 1.50 -5.94
CA GLU A 50 -0.20 2.43 -6.80
C GLU A 50 0.92 3.15 -6.04
N THR A 51 0.64 3.64 -4.82
CA THR A 51 1.65 4.25 -3.95
C THR A 51 2.77 3.27 -3.61
N MET A 52 2.42 2.03 -3.22
CA MET A 52 3.40 1.00 -2.91
C MET A 52 4.26 0.66 -4.14
N ARG A 53 3.65 0.56 -5.33
CA ARG A 53 4.37 0.32 -6.58
C ARG A 53 5.34 1.47 -6.90
N CYS A 54 4.89 2.72 -6.80
CA CYS A 54 5.76 3.88 -7.02
C CYS A 54 6.97 3.91 -6.08
N LEU A 55 6.80 3.51 -4.82
CA LEU A 55 7.91 3.41 -3.87
C LEU A 55 8.86 2.26 -4.23
N LEU A 56 8.34 1.11 -4.66
CA LEU A 56 9.16 -0.05 -5.04
C LEU A 56 9.89 0.15 -6.37
N ASP A 57 9.30 0.92 -7.30
CA ASP A 57 9.94 1.29 -8.58
C ASP A 57 11.01 2.38 -8.38
N SER A 58 11.14 2.97 -7.19
CA SER A 58 12.15 3.98 -6.89
C SER A 58 13.56 3.37 -6.89
N PRO A 59 14.58 4.08 -7.42
CA PRO A 59 15.98 3.64 -7.33
C PRO A 59 16.49 3.40 -5.90
N LEU A 60 15.82 3.97 -4.90
CA LEU A 60 16.13 3.75 -3.49
C LEU A 60 15.72 2.35 -3.01
N ALA A 61 14.70 1.74 -3.60
CA ALA A 61 14.28 0.37 -3.26
C ALA A 61 15.40 -0.64 -3.54
N SER A 62 16.11 -0.48 -4.67
CA SER A 62 17.27 -1.30 -5.02
C SER A 62 18.44 -1.13 -4.03
N ARG A 63 18.61 0.07 -3.46
CA ARG A 63 19.68 0.34 -2.47
C ARG A 63 19.40 -0.31 -1.13
N ILE A 64 18.13 -0.43 -0.73
CA ILE A 64 17.75 -1.11 0.51
C ILE A 64 17.88 -2.63 0.39
N ASP A 65 17.51 -3.21 -0.76
CA ASP A 65 17.69 -4.65 -1.01
C ASP A 65 19.18 -5.06 -0.91
N LEU A 66 20.10 -4.19 -1.33
CA LEU A 66 21.54 -4.38 -1.18
C LEU A 66 22.05 -4.23 0.27
N GLN A 67 21.36 -3.47 1.13
CA GLN A 67 21.74 -3.32 2.54
C GLN A 67 21.18 -4.43 3.44
N LEU A 68 20.03 -5.01 3.09
CA LEU A 68 19.44 -6.14 3.81
C LEU A 68 20.09 -7.50 3.47
N LYS A 69 20.91 -7.57 2.40
CA LYS A 69 21.66 -8.78 1.99
C LYS A 69 23.10 -8.85 2.53
N LYS A 70 23.49 -7.96 3.45
CA LYS A 70 24.77 -7.99 4.17
C LYS A 70 24.57 -8.53 5.58
#